data_AF-A0A8H5T024-F1
#
_entry.id   AF-A0A8H5T024-F1
#
_cell.length_a   1.000
_cell.length_b   1.000
_cell.length_c   1.000
_cell.angle_alpha   90.00
_cell.angle_beta   90.00
_cell.angle_gamma   90.00
#
_symmetry.space_group_name_H-M   'P 1'
#
loop_
_entity.id
_entity.type
_entity.pdbx_description
1 polymer ?
#
loop_
_entity_poly.entity_id
_entity_poly.type
_entity_poly.pdbx_seq_one_letter_code
_entity_poly.pdbx_strand_id
1 'polypeptide(L)'
;MTDYSIYCSLSSASTLFRLLVLHPAIDRDQPIRCSLLTSDLDTKPGYEALSYCWGNSTDTNTILVCDKPFEATVTLRRALKGLRLKDEDRILWVDAVCINQSDIIEKNDQVPLMSRIYGDATTVIVWLDIDSECADLLREFHTCDYHWDNRKNPPDTESAISDVFISLIKLRSFFESPWWTRVWTVQELLLAKAVKFYFDDLVILSEDEVFSVSASFFRHVCDCCYAWFDVIGPGLAAGAATMAHGMFSRVRMIQDALSQNRDPTELRKHGVPKLATMFRYRHATNPRDKLYGFLGIDSNLKRPPIDYRKPIAECYAVLTAFIMHKTSSLDVLHYMEPQQVHDGKRVSFRTKSSQRTAGLPSWCPDWNYSTSRARDGTLRFRDFKFHLFNASSGIPPYVFIPQGEGPSDQDSSIHKLFNGMKEEENRIVVIGLEMDVIRSVGDYYGQDPAWRPAFGRAGENW
;
A
#
# COMPACT_ATOMS: atom_id res chain seq x y z
N MET A 1 25.92 4.81 33.50
CA MET A 1 25.25 5.60 32.45
C MET A 1 23.77 5.42 32.66
N THR A 2 23.07 6.47 33.08
CA THR A 2 21.62 6.46 33.27
C THR A 2 20.94 6.21 31.92
N ASP A 3 20.04 5.25 31.86
CA ASP A 3 19.39 4.81 30.63
C ASP A 3 18.45 5.92 30.09
N TYR A 4 18.89 6.61 29.04
CA TYR A 4 18.14 7.70 28.39
C TYR A 4 17.02 7.18 27.48
N SER A 5 16.92 5.87 27.28
CA SER A 5 15.89 5.28 26.42
C SER A 5 14.49 5.41 27.03
N ILE A 6 13.48 5.77 26.23
CA ILE A 6 12.06 5.60 26.59
C ILE A 6 11.58 4.15 26.44
N TYR A 7 12.44 3.28 25.88
CA TYR A 7 12.11 1.92 25.49
C TYR A 7 12.64 0.89 26.46
N CYS A 8 11.74 0.07 27.01
CA CYS A 8 12.09 -1.21 27.63
C CYS A 8 12.27 -2.27 26.54
N SER A 9 13.27 -3.15 26.65
CA SER A 9 13.51 -4.22 25.68
C SER A 9 12.29 -5.14 25.52
N LEU A 10 11.88 -5.38 24.27
CA LEU A 10 10.89 -6.41 23.93
C LEU A 10 11.64 -7.72 23.70
N SER A 11 11.27 -8.80 24.40
CA SER A 11 11.98 -10.08 24.27
C SER A 11 11.79 -10.68 22.86
N SER A 12 12.86 -11.26 22.31
CA SER A 12 12.92 -11.80 20.93
C SER A 12 12.01 -13.00 20.65
N ALA A 13 11.27 -13.50 21.64
CA ALA A 13 10.45 -14.69 21.50
C ALA A 13 8.98 -14.43 21.14
N SER A 14 8.53 -13.17 21.06
CA SER A 14 7.19 -12.88 21.55
C SER A 14 6.37 -11.95 20.69
N THR A 15 5.06 -12.18 20.75
CA THR A 15 3.94 -11.33 20.33
C THR A 15 3.83 -10.03 21.13
N LEU A 16 4.89 -9.67 21.88
CA LEU A 16 4.97 -8.44 22.65
C LEU A 16 5.13 -7.24 21.73
N PHE A 17 4.44 -6.17 22.11
CA PHE A 17 4.46 -4.88 21.45
C PHE A 17 4.18 -3.77 22.47
N ARG A 18 4.36 -2.51 22.07
CA ARG A 18 4.07 -1.36 22.96
C ARG A 18 2.81 -0.65 22.52
N LEU A 19 2.03 -0.20 23.48
CA LEU A 19 0.91 0.72 23.31
C LEU A 19 1.30 2.09 23.87
N LEU A 20 0.87 3.15 23.18
CA LEU A 20 0.97 4.53 23.61
C LEU A 20 -0.30 4.89 24.39
N VAL A 21 -0.13 5.26 25.66
CA VAL A 21 -1.19 5.86 26.46
C VAL A 21 -1.09 7.37 26.28
N LEU A 22 -2.04 7.97 25.56
CA LEU A 22 -2.14 9.42 25.36
C LEU A 22 -2.94 10.03 26.51
N HIS A 23 -2.28 10.86 27.33
CA HIS A 23 -2.90 11.42 28.53
C HIS A 23 -3.84 12.59 28.24
N PRO A 24 -4.91 12.75 29.03
CA PRO A 24 -5.90 13.79 28.82
C PRO A 24 -5.35 15.20 29.10
N ALA A 25 -6.01 16.20 28.54
CA ALA A 25 -5.81 17.60 28.91
C ALA A 25 -7.09 18.42 28.70
N ILE A 26 -7.46 19.21 29.70
CA ILE A 26 -8.60 20.14 29.62
C ILE A 26 -8.34 21.20 28.55
N ASP A 27 -7.13 21.74 28.54
CA ASP A 27 -6.67 22.72 27.55
C ASP A 27 -5.83 22.02 26.47
N ARG A 28 -6.27 22.17 25.21
CA ARG A 28 -5.63 21.55 24.05
C ARG A 28 -4.26 22.12 23.72
N ASP A 29 -3.89 23.28 24.24
CA ASP A 29 -2.57 23.85 24.04
C ASP A 29 -1.55 23.38 25.08
N GLN A 30 -1.98 22.65 26.11
CA GLN A 30 -1.07 22.00 27.04
C GLN A 30 -0.15 21.00 26.32
N PRO A 31 1.11 20.86 26.76
CA PRO A 31 2.05 19.89 26.20
C PRO A 31 1.45 18.49 26.09
N ILE A 32 1.71 17.81 24.97
CA ILE A 32 1.29 16.42 24.79
C ILE A 32 2.15 15.54 25.68
N ARG A 33 1.49 14.72 26.51
CA ARG A 33 2.11 13.76 27.41
C ARG A 33 1.59 12.37 27.08
N CYS A 34 2.50 11.41 27.00
CA CYS A 34 2.18 10.01 26.76
C CYS A 34 3.02 9.10 27.66
N SER A 35 2.54 7.87 27.85
CA SER A 35 3.29 6.77 28.44
C SER A 35 3.34 5.58 27.49
N LEU A 36 4.32 4.68 27.67
CA LEU A 36 4.39 3.42 26.93
C LEU A 36 4.03 2.23 27.83
N LEU A 37 3.11 1.41 27.36
CA LEU A 37 2.68 0.18 28.01
C LEU A 37 3.14 -1.02 27.18
N THR A 38 3.93 -1.92 27.76
CA THR A 38 4.25 -3.21 27.09
C THR A 38 3.05 -4.14 27.22
N SER A 39 2.61 -4.70 26.10
CA SER A 39 1.45 -5.59 25.99
C SER A 39 1.79 -6.79 25.12
N ASP A 40 0.92 -7.80 25.15
CA ASP A 40 1.04 -9.01 24.34
C ASP A 40 -0.16 -9.10 23.38
N LEU A 41 0.09 -9.28 22.08
CA LEU A 41 -1.00 -9.46 21.11
C LEU A 41 -1.87 -10.68 21.41
N ASP A 42 -1.32 -11.73 22.03
CA ASP A 42 -2.06 -12.96 22.31
C ASP A 42 -3.06 -12.79 23.47
N THR A 43 -2.90 -11.77 24.32
CA THR A 43 -3.91 -11.41 25.33
C THR A 43 -5.05 -10.57 24.77
N LYS A 44 -4.97 -10.15 23.49
CA LYS A 44 -5.97 -9.35 22.78
C LYS A 44 -6.36 -8.05 23.53
N PRO A 45 -5.39 -7.17 23.85
CA PRO A 45 -5.70 -5.91 24.52
C PRO A 45 -6.60 -5.03 23.65
N GLY A 46 -7.41 -4.18 24.28
CA GLY A 46 -8.20 -3.16 23.59
C GLY A 46 -7.37 -1.91 23.33
N TYR A 47 -7.24 -1.53 22.06
CA TYR A 47 -6.54 -0.30 21.63
C TYR A 47 -6.98 0.11 20.22
N GLU A 48 -6.78 1.37 19.87
CA GLU A 48 -6.93 1.88 18.50
C GLU A 48 -5.55 1.98 17.83
N ALA A 49 -5.47 1.85 16.51
CA ALA A 49 -4.19 2.01 15.78
C ALA A 49 -4.23 3.29 14.94
N LEU A 50 -3.19 4.12 15.04
CA LEU A 50 -3.07 5.34 14.24
C LEU A 50 -2.43 5.03 12.88
N SER A 51 -3.10 5.46 11.83
CA SER A 51 -2.65 5.43 10.45
C SER A 51 -2.56 6.87 9.95
N TYR A 52 -1.36 7.38 9.73
CA TYR A 52 -1.13 8.78 9.36
C TYR A 52 0.02 8.92 8.37
N CYS A 53 0.19 10.08 7.73
CA CYS A 53 1.39 10.35 6.94
C CYS A 53 2.48 10.95 7.81
N TRP A 54 3.68 10.36 7.85
CA TRP A 54 4.77 10.83 8.70
C TRP A 54 5.23 12.26 8.40
N GLY A 55 4.96 12.78 7.19
CA GLY A 55 5.38 14.12 6.79
C GLY A 55 6.89 14.22 6.62
N ASN A 56 7.42 15.43 6.79
CA ASN A 56 8.86 15.66 6.76
C ASN A 56 9.50 15.23 8.10
N SER A 57 10.43 14.27 8.07
CA SER A 57 11.09 13.75 9.27
C SER A 57 12.03 14.76 9.95
N THR A 58 12.41 15.84 9.27
CA THR A 58 13.23 16.91 9.86
C THR A 58 12.38 18.02 10.50
N ASP A 59 11.07 17.99 10.30
CA ASP A 59 10.14 18.98 10.86
C ASP A 59 9.44 18.36 12.08
N THR A 60 10.06 18.55 13.24
CA THR A 60 9.65 17.93 14.50
C THR A 60 9.27 18.95 15.56
N ASN A 61 8.41 18.51 16.47
CA ASN A 61 8.08 19.21 17.69
C ASN A 61 8.14 18.24 18.86
N THR A 62 8.71 18.70 19.96
CA THR A 62 8.86 17.90 21.16
C THR A 62 7.48 17.60 21.79
N ILE A 63 7.28 16.32 22.11
CA ILE A 63 6.26 15.81 23.03
C ILE A 63 6.95 15.12 24.21
N LEU A 64 6.21 14.81 25.28
CA LEU A 64 6.75 14.06 26.42
C LEU A 64 6.27 12.61 26.37
N VAL A 65 7.18 11.65 26.32
CA VAL A 65 6.89 10.21 26.39
C VAL A 65 7.63 9.63 27.59
N CYS A 66 6.90 9.08 28.56
CA CYS A 66 7.46 8.61 29.83
C CYS A 66 8.30 9.70 30.53
N ASP A 67 7.78 10.94 30.55
CA ASP A 67 8.43 12.16 31.05
C ASP A 67 9.77 12.52 30.40
N LYS A 68 10.13 11.90 29.27
CA LYS A 68 11.32 12.24 28.48
C LYS A 68 10.91 12.97 27.19
N PRO A 69 11.72 13.94 26.72
CA PRO A 69 11.51 14.57 25.42
C PRO A 69 11.56 13.55 24.28
N PHE A 70 10.60 13.63 23.36
CA PHE A 70 10.55 12.84 22.14
C PHE A 70 10.23 13.75 20.95
N GLU A 71 11.03 13.66 19.90
CA GLU A 71 10.85 14.44 18.67
C GLU A 71 9.82 13.79 17.76
N ALA A 72 8.57 14.24 17.87
CA ALA A 72 7.48 13.80 17.00
C ALA A 72 7.43 14.68 15.76
N THR A 73 7.13 14.11 14.58
CA THR A 73 6.87 14.93 13.39
C THR A 73 5.66 15.84 13.62
N VAL A 74 5.60 16.98 12.92
CA VAL A 74 4.47 17.93 13.04
C VAL A 74 3.12 17.23 12.81
N THR A 75 3.05 16.31 11.85
CA THR A 75 1.82 15.55 11.55
C THR A 75 1.43 14.62 12.70
N LEU A 76 2.40 13.92 13.32
CA LEU A 76 2.13 13.10 14.50
C LEU A 76 1.66 13.95 15.68
N ARG A 77 2.32 15.08 15.95
CA ARG A 77 1.91 15.98 17.03
C ARG A 77 0.49 16.51 16.83
N ARG A 78 0.14 16.91 15.60
CA ARG A 78 -1.22 17.35 15.25
C ARG A 78 -2.24 16.23 15.49
N ALA A 79 -1.94 15.02 15.02
CA ALA A 79 -2.79 13.85 15.23
C ALA A 79 -3.01 13.57 16.72
N LEU A 80 -1.94 13.51 17.52
CA LEU A 80 -2.05 13.30 18.97
C LEU A 80 -2.82 14.44 19.65
N LYS A 81 -2.63 15.70 19.24
CA LYS A 81 -3.38 16.84 19.79
C LYS A 81 -4.88 16.72 19.50
N GLY A 82 -5.27 16.36 18.28
CA GLY A 82 -6.67 16.20 17.88
C GLY A 82 -7.35 14.99 18.51
N LEU A 83 -6.59 13.89 18.69
CA LEU A 83 -7.09 12.65 19.29
C LEU A 83 -7.11 12.65 20.83
N ARG A 84 -6.44 13.62 21.47
CA ARG A 84 -6.37 13.76 22.93
C ARG A 84 -7.73 14.12 23.51
N LEU A 85 -8.15 13.30 24.48
CA LEU A 85 -9.41 13.49 25.21
C LEU A 85 -9.21 14.45 26.39
N LYS A 86 -10.31 14.95 26.96
CA LYS A 86 -10.25 16.00 28.00
C LYS A 86 -9.98 15.46 29.39
N ASP A 87 -10.47 14.26 29.66
CA ASP A 87 -10.63 13.69 30.99
C ASP A 87 -10.25 12.20 31.11
N GLU A 88 -10.00 11.51 30.00
CA GLU A 88 -9.58 10.11 30.01
C GLU A 88 -8.36 9.83 29.13
N ASP A 89 -7.62 8.78 29.48
CA ASP A 89 -6.51 8.27 28.69
C ASP A 89 -7.03 7.61 27.41
N ARG A 90 -6.35 7.85 26.28
CA ARG A 90 -6.62 7.15 25.02
C ARG A 90 -5.49 6.18 24.69
N ILE A 91 -5.83 4.90 24.50
CA ILE A 91 -4.84 3.85 24.23
C ILE A 91 -4.69 3.67 22.72
N LEU A 92 -3.52 4.03 22.21
CA LEU A 92 -3.19 4.04 20.79
C LEU A 92 -2.01 3.12 20.50
N TRP A 93 -1.94 2.58 19.29
CA TRP A 93 -0.71 2.10 18.69
C TRP A 93 -0.24 3.09 17.62
N VAL A 94 0.99 3.56 17.73
CA VAL A 94 1.60 4.53 16.79
C VAL A 94 2.97 4.01 16.40
N ASP A 95 3.14 3.57 15.15
CA ASP A 95 4.38 2.95 14.66
C ASP A 95 5.66 3.75 14.98
N ALA A 96 5.63 5.07 14.77
CA ALA A 96 6.75 5.96 15.01
C ALA A 96 7.18 6.06 16.48
N VAL A 97 6.30 5.75 17.43
CA VAL A 97 6.59 5.85 18.87
C VAL A 97 6.68 4.48 19.52
N CYS A 98 5.80 3.55 19.17
CA CYS A 98 5.70 2.22 19.80
C CYS A 98 6.83 1.28 19.36
N ILE A 99 7.38 1.47 18.16
CA ILE A 99 8.57 0.77 17.67
C ILE A 99 9.78 1.67 17.89
N ASN A 100 10.86 1.13 18.46
CA ASN A 100 12.14 1.81 18.51
C ASN A 100 12.74 1.88 17.10
N GLN A 101 12.48 2.98 16.38
CA GLN A 101 12.90 3.17 15.00
C GLN A 101 14.44 3.18 14.82
N SER A 102 15.20 3.39 15.90
CA SER A 102 16.67 3.36 15.90
C SER A 102 17.26 1.96 16.09
N ASP A 103 16.47 1.01 16.57
CA ASP A 103 16.88 -0.38 16.75
C ASP A 103 16.37 -1.25 15.59
N ILE A 104 17.28 -1.54 14.65
CA ILE A 104 16.94 -2.34 13.47
C ILE A 104 16.56 -3.79 13.85
N ILE A 105 17.09 -4.32 14.95
CA ILE A 105 16.75 -5.68 15.41
C ILE A 105 15.30 -5.67 15.88
N GLU A 106 14.93 -4.73 16.76
CA GLU A 106 13.54 -4.57 17.21
C GLU A 106 12.61 -4.31 16.02
N LYS A 107 13.00 -3.45 15.07
CA LYS A 107 12.20 -3.17 13.87
C LYS A 107 11.97 -4.42 13.03
N ASN A 108 13.01 -5.23 12.82
CA ASN A 108 12.89 -6.49 12.09
C ASN A 108 11.93 -7.47 12.78
N ASP A 109 11.81 -7.41 14.11
CA ASP A 109 10.89 -8.25 14.89
C ASP A 109 9.45 -7.69 14.91
N GLN A 110 9.29 -6.36 15.00
CA GLN A 110 7.98 -5.69 15.12
C GLN A 110 7.24 -5.53 13.78
N VAL A 111 7.95 -5.29 12.66
CA VAL A 111 7.31 -5.10 11.35
C VAL A 111 6.47 -6.32 10.92
N PRO A 112 6.93 -7.58 11.08
CA PRO A 112 6.10 -8.75 10.87
C PRO A 112 4.82 -8.81 11.72
N LEU A 113 4.79 -8.15 12.89
CA LEU A 113 3.61 -8.10 13.77
C LEU A 113 2.59 -7.04 13.34
N MET A 114 2.96 -6.06 12.51
CA MET A 114 2.07 -4.95 12.14
C MET A 114 0.73 -5.42 11.55
N SER A 115 0.70 -6.53 10.81
CA SER A 115 -0.56 -7.05 10.28
C SER A 115 -1.52 -7.49 11.38
N ARG A 116 -1.00 -8.14 12.41
CA ARG A 116 -1.77 -8.46 13.61
C ARG A 116 -2.11 -7.22 14.40
N ILE A 117 -1.19 -6.27 14.56
CA ILE A 117 -1.44 -5.06 15.35
C ILE A 117 -2.59 -4.23 14.74
N TYR A 118 -2.58 -3.98 13.43
CA TYR A 118 -3.68 -3.29 12.76
C TYR A 118 -4.95 -4.15 12.71
N GLY A 119 -4.81 -5.45 12.47
CA GLY A 119 -5.94 -6.37 12.40
C GLY A 119 -6.62 -6.66 13.73
N ASP A 120 -5.90 -6.56 14.85
CA ASP A 120 -6.42 -6.82 16.20
C ASP A 120 -6.96 -5.55 16.86
N ALA A 121 -6.55 -4.35 16.42
CA ALA A 121 -7.05 -3.07 16.90
C ALA A 121 -8.58 -2.97 16.84
N THR A 122 -9.18 -2.28 17.81
CA THR A 122 -10.64 -2.04 17.84
C THR A 122 -11.08 -1.13 16.70
N THR A 123 -10.25 -0.16 16.34
CA THR A 123 -10.46 0.75 15.21
C THR A 123 -9.11 1.25 14.72
N VAL A 124 -8.97 1.34 13.39
CA VAL A 124 -7.86 2.06 12.74
C VAL A 124 -8.30 3.49 12.49
N ILE A 125 -7.60 4.43 13.12
CA ILE A 125 -7.80 5.86 12.97
C ILE A 125 -6.94 6.33 11.80
N VAL A 126 -7.58 6.74 10.70
CA VAL A 126 -6.90 7.37 9.58
C VAL A 126 -6.87 8.87 9.80
N TRP A 127 -5.70 9.41 10.13
CA TRP A 127 -5.49 10.85 10.23
C TRP A 127 -5.15 11.46 8.88
N LEU A 128 -5.97 12.42 8.45
CA LEU A 128 -5.73 13.19 7.23
C LEU A 128 -5.46 14.65 7.58
N ASP A 129 -4.37 15.21 7.07
CA ASP A 129 -4.16 16.67 7.07
C ASP A 129 -4.79 17.25 5.79
N ILE A 130 -6.08 17.59 5.86
CA ILE A 130 -6.84 18.22 4.75
C ILE A 130 -7.13 19.69 5.07
N ASP A 131 -7.67 20.43 4.10
CA ASP A 131 -8.09 21.81 4.32
C ASP A 131 -9.42 21.85 5.07
N SER A 132 -9.65 22.90 5.87
CA SER A 132 -10.93 23.06 6.60
C SER A 132 -12.13 23.11 5.65
N GLU A 133 -11.99 23.80 4.51
CA GLU A 133 -13.02 23.83 3.46
C GLU A 133 -13.33 22.43 2.91
N CYS A 134 -12.33 21.56 2.80
CA CYS A 134 -12.50 20.17 2.39
C CYS A 134 -13.27 19.39 3.46
N ALA A 135 -12.89 19.54 4.73
CA ALA A 135 -13.52 18.89 5.86
C ALA A 135 -15.00 19.29 6.01
N ASP A 136 -15.30 20.59 5.91
CA ASP A 136 -16.66 21.12 6.00
C ASP A 136 -17.54 20.56 4.87
N LEU A 137 -17.01 20.58 3.65
CA LEU A 137 -17.70 20.03 2.48
C LEU A 137 -17.97 18.52 2.63
N LEU A 138 -17.00 17.73 3.12
CA LEU A 138 -17.20 16.30 3.39
C LEU A 138 -18.28 16.03 4.46
N ARG A 139 -18.41 16.89 5.47
CA ARG A 139 -19.47 16.78 6.50
C ARG A 139 -20.84 17.14 5.96
N GLU A 140 -20.93 18.19 5.13
CA GLU A 140 -22.18 18.53 4.46
C GLU A 140 -22.68 17.33 3.62
N PHE A 141 -21.77 16.65 2.92
CA PHE A 141 -22.08 15.46 2.14
C PHE A 141 -22.52 14.24 2.98
N HIS A 142 -22.08 14.10 4.23
CA HIS A 142 -22.53 13.02 5.13
C HIS A 142 -24.04 13.12 5.44
N THR A 143 -24.61 14.32 5.47
CA THR A 143 -26.01 14.54 5.91
C THR A 143 -27.02 14.57 4.76
N CYS A 144 -26.51 14.54 3.54
CA CYS A 144 -27.27 14.85 2.35
C CYS A 144 -27.50 13.57 1.54
N ASP A 145 -28.78 13.23 1.32
CA ASP A 145 -29.27 12.34 0.24
C ASP A 145 -28.95 12.92 -1.17
N TYR A 146 -27.89 13.72 -1.29
CA TYR A 146 -27.32 14.15 -2.54
C TYR A 146 -26.66 12.94 -3.20
N HIS A 147 -27.49 12.17 -3.87
CA HIS A 147 -27.17 12.04 -5.27
C HIS A 147 -26.87 13.43 -5.84
N TRP A 148 -25.87 13.49 -6.68
CA TRP A 148 -25.93 14.39 -7.82
C TRP A 148 -27.12 13.98 -8.74
N ASP A 149 -28.35 14.03 -8.22
CA ASP A 149 -29.58 13.63 -8.92
C ASP A 149 -30.20 14.87 -9.53
N ASN A 150 -30.06 14.98 -10.85
CA ASN A 150 -30.70 15.97 -11.69
C ASN A 150 -32.24 16.03 -11.52
N ARG A 151 -32.88 15.09 -10.82
CA ARG A 151 -34.31 15.17 -10.52
C ARG A 151 -34.69 16.24 -9.51
N LYS A 152 -33.77 16.68 -8.64
CA LYS A 152 -34.06 17.73 -7.64
C LYS A 152 -33.56 19.12 -8.06
N ASN A 153 -32.50 19.21 -8.86
CA ASN A 153 -31.97 20.43 -9.46
C ASN A 153 -31.36 20.09 -10.84
N PRO A 154 -32.12 20.21 -11.95
CA PRO A 154 -31.55 20.02 -13.28
C PRO A 154 -30.47 21.08 -13.56
N PRO A 155 -29.37 20.73 -14.25
CA PRO A 155 -28.24 21.62 -14.52
C PRO A 155 -28.59 22.55 -15.68
N ASP A 156 -29.58 23.41 -15.51
CA ASP A 156 -30.00 24.39 -16.52
C ASP A 156 -29.27 25.73 -16.37
N THR A 157 -28.24 25.83 -15.50
CA THR A 157 -27.52 27.09 -15.26
C THR A 157 -26.00 26.92 -15.18
N GLU A 158 -25.29 27.93 -15.66
CA GLU A 158 -23.84 28.13 -15.57
C GLU A 158 -23.32 28.04 -14.11
N SER A 159 -24.19 28.26 -13.12
CA SER A 159 -23.93 28.09 -11.69
C SER A 159 -23.63 26.64 -11.31
N ALA A 160 -24.44 25.68 -11.77
CA ALA A 160 -24.25 24.27 -11.44
C ALA A 160 -22.90 23.73 -11.96
N ILE A 161 -22.45 24.25 -13.11
CA ILE A 161 -21.15 23.95 -13.73
C ILE A 161 -19.98 24.45 -12.85
N SER A 162 -20.09 25.67 -12.33
CA SER A 162 -19.09 26.24 -11.41
C SER A 162 -18.99 25.42 -10.12
N ASP A 163 -20.13 24.98 -9.58
CA ASP A 163 -20.20 24.23 -8.32
C ASP A 163 -19.50 22.86 -8.40
N VAL A 164 -19.56 22.16 -9.55
CA VAL A 164 -18.82 20.91 -9.81
C VAL A 164 -17.32 21.13 -9.70
N PHE A 165 -16.82 22.11 -10.44
CA PHE A 165 -15.40 22.36 -10.56
C PHE A 165 -14.82 22.89 -9.24
N ILE A 166 -15.58 23.73 -8.55
CA ILE A 166 -15.26 24.18 -7.19
C ILE A 166 -15.23 22.99 -6.23
N SER A 167 -16.20 22.08 -6.29
CA SER A 167 -16.22 20.87 -5.47
C SER A 167 -15.02 19.95 -5.75
N LEU A 168 -14.65 19.76 -7.03
CA LEU A 168 -13.44 19.04 -7.44
C LEU A 168 -12.17 19.64 -6.82
N ILE A 169 -12.07 20.97 -6.81
CA ILE A 169 -10.93 21.69 -6.21
C ILE A 169 -10.96 21.55 -4.69
N LYS A 170 -12.11 21.73 -4.04
CA LYS A 170 -12.26 21.65 -2.58
C LYS A 170 -11.99 20.24 -2.05
N LEU A 171 -12.39 19.19 -2.78
CA LEU A 171 -12.15 17.79 -2.40
C LEU A 171 -10.73 17.31 -2.71
N ARG A 172 -9.91 18.15 -3.36
CA ARG A 172 -8.56 17.77 -3.78
C ARG A 172 -7.71 17.34 -2.59
N SER A 173 -7.67 18.08 -1.50
CA SER A 173 -6.80 17.75 -0.36
C SER A 173 -7.15 16.42 0.30
N PHE A 174 -8.41 15.99 0.25
CA PHE A 174 -8.82 14.65 0.67
C PHE A 174 -8.30 13.56 -0.28
N PHE A 175 -8.68 13.58 -1.56
CA PHE A 175 -8.33 12.50 -2.50
C PHE A 175 -6.84 12.47 -2.87
N GLU A 176 -6.20 13.64 -2.87
CA GLU A 176 -4.78 13.78 -3.14
C GLU A 176 -3.92 13.68 -1.90
N SER A 177 -4.53 13.53 -0.71
CA SER A 177 -3.81 13.38 0.56
C SER A 177 -2.65 12.38 0.41
N PRO A 178 -1.44 12.73 0.90
CA PRO A 178 -0.28 11.84 0.87
C PRO A 178 -0.56 10.46 1.47
N TRP A 179 -1.51 10.36 2.39
CA TRP A 179 -1.93 9.10 3.00
C TRP A 179 -2.34 8.03 1.97
N TRP A 180 -3.14 8.40 0.96
CA TRP A 180 -3.58 7.48 -0.12
C TRP A 180 -2.45 6.95 -0.99
N THR A 181 -1.29 7.57 -0.89
CA THR A 181 -0.12 7.23 -1.69
C THR A 181 0.90 6.40 -0.92
N ARG A 182 0.75 6.17 0.39
CA ARG A 182 1.70 5.33 1.13
C ARG A 182 1.42 3.85 0.91
N VAL A 183 2.48 3.04 0.77
CA VAL A 183 2.35 1.59 0.58
C VAL A 183 1.74 0.89 1.80
N TRP A 184 2.20 1.23 3.01
CA TRP A 184 1.77 0.60 4.25
C TRP A 184 0.28 0.83 4.56
N THR A 185 -0.28 1.97 4.15
CA THR A 185 -1.70 2.30 4.39
C THR A 185 -2.67 1.33 3.70
N VAL A 186 -2.20 0.54 2.73
CA VAL A 186 -2.98 -0.57 2.17
C VAL A 186 -3.19 -1.67 3.21
N GLN A 187 -2.13 -2.13 3.86
CA GLN A 187 -2.22 -3.16 4.90
C GLN A 187 -3.02 -2.66 6.11
N GLU A 188 -2.77 -1.41 6.50
CA GLU A 188 -3.43 -0.77 7.66
C GLU A 188 -4.95 -0.70 7.46
N LEU A 189 -5.40 -0.43 6.24
CA LEU A 189 -6.82 -0.32 5.91
C LEU A 189 -7.46 -1.69 5.64
N LEU A 190 -6.83 -2.54 4.81
CA LEU A 190 -7.41 -3.83 4.40
C LEU A 190 -7.51 -4.85 5.54
N LEU A 191 -6.70 -4.72 6.59
CA LEU A 191 -6.75 -5.62 7.75
C LEU A 191 -7.61 -5.11 8.90
N ALA A 192 -8.01 -3.83 8.87
CA ALA A 192 -8.74 -3.21 9.97
C ALA A 192 -10.10 -3.89 10.23
N LYS A 193 -10.47 -4.02 11.51
CA LYS A 193 -11.83 -4.43 11.90
C LYS A 193 -12.85 -3.31 11.68
N ALA A 194 -12.41 -2.07 11.85
CA ALA A 194 -13.19 -0.85 11.66
C ALA A 194 -12.24 0.31 11.35
N VAL A 195 -12.70 1.26 10.55
CA VAL A 195 -11.89 2.40 10.11
C VAL A 195 -12.68 3.70 10.31
N LYS A 196 -12.00 4.72 10.82
CA LYS A 196 -12.55 6.08 10.92
C LYS A 196 -11.55 7.10 10.40
N PHE A 197 -12.03 8.02 9.58
CA PHE A 197 -11.22 9.12 9.05
C PHE A 197 -11.38 10.36 9.92
N TYR A 198 -10.26 10.87 10.42
CA TYR A 198 -10.18 12.02 11.32
C TYR A 198 -9.48 13.20 10.65
N PHE A 199 -9.93 14.39 11.03
CA PHE A 199 -9.23 15.65 10.83
C PHE A 199 -9.51 16.53 12.04
N ASP A 200 -8.43 17.12 12.58
CA ASP A 200 -8.47 17.83 13.85
C ASP A 200 -9.05 16.93 14.96
N ASP A 201 -10.10 17.33 15.66
CA ASP A 201 -10.74 16.52 16.70
C ASP A 201 -12.02 15.82 16.26
N LEU A 202 -12.34 15.89 14.97
CA LEU A 202 -13.61 15.43 14.43
C LEU A 202 -13.41 14.19 13.57
N VAL A 203 -14.28 13.19 13.77
CA VAL A 203 -14.51 12.15 12.78
C VAL A 203 -15.20 12.82 11.60
N ILE A 204 -14.60 12.76 10.42
CA ILE A 204 -15.22 13.29 9.20
C ILE A 204 -16.06 12.20 8.54
N LEU A 205 -15.49 11.00 8.37
CA LEU A 205 -16.13 9.92 7.60
C LEU A 205 -15.87 8.54 8.21
N SER A 206 -16.87 7.67 8.17
CA SER A 206 -16.72 6.22 8.25
C SER A 206 -16.18 5.63 6.94
N GLU A 207 -15.75 4.37 6.96
CA GLU A 207 -15.29 3.67 5.74
C GLU A 207 -16.38 3.66 4.65
N ASP A 208 -17.61 3.31 5.00
CA ASP A 208 -18.74 3.25 4.08
C ASP A 208 -19.05 4.62 3.47
N GLU A 209 -18.95 5.69 4.27
CA GLU A 209 -19.13 7.06 3.79
C GLU A 209 -18.03 7.47 2.80
N VAL A 210 -16.76 7.13 3.05
CA VAL A 210 -15.68 7.39 2.10
C VAL A 210 -15.96 6.73 0.75
N PHE A 211 -16.42 5.48 0.75
CA PHE A 211 -16.77 4.78 -0.48
C PHE A 211 -18.03 5.34 -1.15
N SER A 212 -19.03 5.72 -0.38
CA SER A 212 -20.25 6.35 -0.88
C SER A 212 -19.97 7.69 -1.55
N VAL A 213 -19.24 8.58 -0.86
CA VAL A 213 -18.82 9.90 -1.38
C VAL A 213 -17.98 9.72 -2.64
N SER A 214 -17.01 8.81 -2.63
CA SER A 214 -16.16 8.53 -3.79
C SER A 214 -16.95 8.02 -5.00
N ALA A 215 -17.88 7.09 -4.79
CA ALA A 215 -18.70 6.54 -5.86
C ALA A 215 -19.71 7.56 -6.39
N SER A 216 -20.31 8.38 -5.51
CA SER A 216 -21.23 9.46 -5.90
C SER A 216 -20.51 10.50 -6.76
N PHE A 217 -19.33 10.94 -6.31
CA PHE A 217 -18.49 11.90 -7.03
C PHE A 217 -18.05 11.38 -8.41
N PHE A 218 -17.66 10.11 -8.51
CA PHE A 218 -17.27 9.53 -9.79
C PHE A 218 -18.43 9.45 -10.79
N ARG A 219 -19.61 8.95 -10.37
CA ARG A 219 -20.83 8.95 -11.22
C ARG A 219 -21.17 10.36 -11.67
N HIS A 220 -21.01 11.31 -10.75
CA HIS A 220 -21.28 12.69 -11.06
C HIS A 220 -20.38 13.25 -12.18
N VAL A 221 -19.06 13.10 -12.06
CA VAL A 221 -18.11 13.60 -13.07
C VAL A 221 -18.23 12.84 -14.41
N CYS A 222 -18.52 11.53 -14.38
CA CYS A 222 -18.57 10.71 -15.59
C CYS A 222 -19.93 10.70 -16.30
N ASP A 223 -21.05 10.87 -15.57
CA ASP A 223 -22.39 10.77 -16.14
C ASP A 223 -23.11 12.13 -16.08
N CYS A 224 -23.38 12.63 -14.88
CA CYS A 224 -24.44 13.62 -14.67
C CYS A 224 -24.11 15.03 -15.18
N CYS A 225 -22.83 15.36 -15.28
CA CYS A 225 -22.34 16.60 -15.90
C CYS A 225 -21.54 16.33 -17.18
N TYR A 226 -21.81 15.25 -17.92
CA TYR A 226 -21.15 15.06 -19.22
C TYR A 226 -21.40 16.24 -20.19
N ALA A 227 -22.57 16.89 -20.09
CA ALA A 227 -22.89 18.11 -20.84
C ALA A 227 -21.94 19.31 -20.55
N TRP A 228 -21.21 19.27 -19.43
CA TRP A 228 -20.16 20.24 -19.11
C TRP A 228 -18.97 20.16 -20.08
N PHE A 229 -18.64 18.97 -20.58
CA PHE A 229 -17.55 18.79 -21.54
C PHE A 229 -17.79 19.60 -22.83
N ASP A 230 -19.06 19.84 -23.16
CA ASP A 230 -19.44 20.62 -24.33
C ASP A 230 -19.30 22.15 -24.11
N VAL A 231 -19.35 22.63 -22.86
CA VAL A 231 -19.36 24.08 -22.51
C VAL A 231 -17.95 24.66 -22.34
N ILE A 232 -17.05 23.95 -21.66
CA ILE A 232 -15.70 24.45 -21.30
C ILE A 232 -14.60 24.09 -22.31
N GLY A 233 -14.99 23.43 -23.41
CA GLY A 233 -14.09 22.97 -24.46
C GLY A 233 -13.32 21.69 -24.10
N PRO A 234 -12.88 20.93 -25.13
CA PRO A 234 -12.40 19.55 -24.96
C PRO A 234 -11.12 19.41 -24.12
N GLY A 235 -10.24 20.43 -24.12
CA GLY A 235 -8.96 20.39 -23.40
C GLY A 235 -9.11 20.47 -21.88
N LEU A 236 -9.85 21.46 -21.39
CA LEU A 236 -10.12 21.63 -19.94
C LEU A 236 -10.92 20.46 -19.40
N ALA A 237 -11.88 19.98 -20.18
CA ALA A 237 -12.75 18.90 -19.78
C ALA A 237 -11.98 17.57 -19.67
N ALA A 238 -11.10 17.27 -20.63
CA ALA A 238 -10.18 16.13 -20.54
C ALA A 238 -9.24 16.24 -19.33
N GLY A 239 -8.77 17.44 -19.00
CA GLY A 239 -7.94 17.70 -17.82
C GLY A 239 -8.65 17.38 -16.50
N ALA A 240 -9.88 17.89 -16.33
CA ALA A 240 -10.67 17.64 -15.13
C ALA A 240 -11.15 16.18 -15.02
N ALA A 241 -11.53 15.54 -16.14
CA ALA A 241 -11.82 14.12 -16.16
C ALA A 241 -10.61 13.29 -15.71
N THR A 242 -9.42 13.66 -16.17
CA THR A 242 -8.16 13.02 -15.77
C THR A 242 -7.89 13.21 -14.28
N MET A 243 -8.11 14.42 -13.76
CA MET A 243 -7.98 14.74 -12.34
C MET A 243 -8.95 13.93 -11.48
N ALA A 244 -10.24 13.97 -11.80
CA ALA A 244 -11.29 13.22 -11.10
C ALA A 244 -11.04 11.71 -11.14
N HIS A 245 -10.62 11.18 -12.28
CA HIS A 245 -10.25 9.77 -12.41
C HIS A 245 -9.05 9.42 -11.53
N GLY A 246 -8.02 10.28 -11.50
CA GLY A 246 -6.85 10.11 -10.63
C GLY A 246 -7.24 10.08 -9.15
N MET A 247 -8.04 11.04 -8.72
CA MET A 247 -8.59 11.14 -7.36
C MET A 247 -9.37 9.88 -6.96
N PHE A 248 -10.34 9.49 -7.79
CA PHE A 248 -11.21 8.35 -7.53
C PHE A 248 -10.47 7.01 -7.59
N SER A 249 -9.51 6.84 -8.51
CA SER A 249 -8.80 5.57 -8.69
C SER A 249 -8.13 5.08 -7.41
N ARG A 250 -7.63 5.99 -6.55
CA ARG A 250 -6.97 5.63 -5.29
C ARG A 250 -7.90 4.98 -4.28
N VAL A 251 -9.13 5.51 -4.15
CA VAL A 251 -10.16 4.97 -3.26
C VAL A 251 -10.80 3.74 -3.87
N ARG A 252 -11.14 3.79 -5.17
CA ARG A 252 -11.75 2.67 -5.89
C ARG A 252 -10.87 1.42 -5.84
N MET A 253 -9.55 1.53 -5.95
CA MET A 253 -8.68 0.36 -5.89
C MET A 253 -8.71 -0.34 -4.53
N ILE A 254 -8.84 0.41 -3.44
CA ILE A 254 -9.06 -0.18 -2.12
C ILE A 254 -10.46 -0.78 -2.06
N GLN A 255 -11.48 -0.04 -2.50
CA GLN A 255 -12.86 -0.54 -2.50
C GLN A 255 -13.00 -1.83 -3.31
N ASP A 256 -12.36 -1.93 -4.48
CA ASP A 256 -12.31 -3.13 -5.31
C ASP A 256 -11.58 -4.26 -4.57
N ALA A 257 -10.48 -3.94 -3.86
CA ALA A 257 -9.77 -4.89 -3.01
C ALA A 257 -10.57 -5.32 -1.77
N LEU A 258 -11.51 -4.54 -1.24
CA LEU A 258 -12.40 -4.93 -0.13
C LEU A 258 -13.64 -5.67 -0.64
N SER A 259 -14.26 -5.19 -1.72
CA SER A 259 -15.53 -5.71 -2.26
C SER A 259 -15.40 -7.06 -2.94
N GLN A 260 -14.26 -7.34 -3.60
CA GLN A 260 -13.95 -8.69 -4.11
C GLN A 260 -13.69 -9.70 -2.98
N ASN A 261 -13.62 -9.21 -1.74
CA ASN A 261 -13.08 -9.91 -0.59
C ASN A 261 -13.99 -9.81 0.65
N ARG A 262 -15.32 -9.84 0.44
CA ARG A 262 -16.29 -9.94 1.55
C ARG A 262 -16.07 -11.17 2.44
N ASP A 263 -15.31 -12.16 1.95
CA ASP A 263 -14.67 -13.17 2.78
C ASP A 263 -13.18 -12.80 2.97
N PRO A 264 -12.71 -12.57 4.21
CA PRO A 264 -11.29 -12.37 4.53
C PRO A 264 -10.36 -13.45 3.94
N THR A 265 -10.87 -14.66 3.66
CA THR A 265 -10.11 -15.73 3.01
C THR A 265 -9.80 -15.45 1.54
N GLU A 266 -10.64 -14.72 0.80
CA GLU A 266 -10.39 -14.33 -0.60
C GLU A 266 -9.33 -13.23 -0.72
N LEU A 267 -9.30 -12.28 0.24
CA LEU A 267 -8.27 -11.23 0.32
C LEU A 267 -6.88 -11.84 0.46
N ARG A 268 -6.82 -12.96 1.20
CA ARG A 268 -5.64 -13.79 1.44
C ARG A 268 -5.30 -14.72 0.27
N LYS A 269 -6.16 -14.85 -0.75
CA LYS A 269 -5.86 -15.58 -2.00
C LYS A 269 -5.15 -14.71 -3.03
N HIS A 270 -5.23 -13.39 -2.91
CA HIS A 270 -4.43 -12.49 -3.75
C HIS A 270 -2.99 -12.45 -3.24
N GLY A 271 -2.13 -13.25 -3.86
CA GLY A 271 -0.72 -13.30 -3.49
C GLY A 271 -0.05 -11.92 -3.54
N VAL A 272 0.94 -11.71 -2.68
CA VAL A 272 1.74 -10.46 -2.58
C VAL A 272 2.11 -9.83 -3.93
N PRO A 273 2.53 -10.58 -4.97
CA PRO A 273 2.88 -9.98 -6.27
C PRO A 273 1.72 -9.24 -6.95
N LYS A 274 0.48 -9.73 -6.78
CA LYS A 274 -0.73 -9.09 -7.32
C LYS A 274 -0.99 -7.77 -6.59
N LEU A 275 -0.95 -7.77 -5.26
CA LEU A 275 -1.13 -6.57 -4.43
C LEU A 275 -0.04 -5.54 -4.72
N ALA A 276 1.22 -5.96 -4.75
CA ALA A 276 2.36 -5.10 -5.04
C ALA A 276 2.29 -4.48 -6.45
N THR A 277 1.68 -5.17 -7.41
CA THR A 277 1.46 -4.63 -8.75
C THR A 277 0.26 -3.69 -8.82
N MET A 278 -0.86 -4.07 -8.20
CA MET A 278 -2.05 -3.25 -8.09
C MET A 278 -1.70 -1.90 -7.44
N PHE A 279 -1.02 -1.93 -6.30
CA PHE A 279 -0.67 -0.74 -5.53
C PHE A 279 0.73 -0.19 -5.84
N ARG A 280 1.33 -0.57 -6.98
CA ARG A 280 2.72 -0.17 -7.35
C ARG A 280 2.94 1.34 -7.40
N TYR A 281 1.91 2.10 -7.74
CA TYR A 281 1.94 3.56 -7.81
C TYR A 281 2.14 4.22 -6.42
N ARG A 282 1.89 3.50 -5.33
CA ARG A 282 2.03 4.01 -3.96
C ARG A 282 3.50 4.08 -3.55
N HIS A 283 3.91 5.20 -2.96
CA HIS A 283 5.25 5.50 -2.53
C HIS A 283 5.69 4.71 -1.28
N ALA A 284 6.99 4.45 -1.23
CA ALA A 284 7.69 3.83 -0.13
C ALA A 284 9.02 4.56 0.05
N THR A 285 9.28 5.10 1.25
CA THR A 285 10.55 5.78 1.56
C THR A 285 11.71 4.79 1.53
N ASN A 286 11.51 3.60 2.13
CA ASN A 286 12.41 2.47 1.96
C ASN A 286 11.90 1.60 0.81
N PRO A 287 12.67 1.38 -0.28
CA PRO A 287 12.25 0.54 -1.39
C PRO A 287 11.76 -0.85 -0.98
N ARG A 288 12.35 -1.46 0.06
CA ARG A 288 11.96 -2.80 0.55
C ARG A 288 10.48 -2.88 0.93
N ASP A 289 9.89 -1.77 1.38
CA ASP A 289 8.50 -1.70 1.79
C ASP A 289 7.52 -1.84 0.62
N LYS A 290 7.98 -1.71 -0.63
CA LYS A 290 7.19 -2.05 -1.83
C LYS A 290 6.73 -3.51 -1.85
N LEU A 291 7.41 -4.39 -1.11
CA LEU A 291 6.96 -5.75 -0.86
C LEU A 291 6.59 -5.97 0.62
N TYR A 292 7.41 -5.47 1.56
CA TYR A 292 7.15 -5.72 2.99
C TYR A 292 5.76 -5.24 3.43
N GLY A 293 5.27 -4.14 2.85
CA GLY A 293 3.94 -3.59 3.12
C GLY A 293 2.76 -4.47 2.71
N PHE A 294 2.98 -5.57 2.00
CA PHE A 294 1.91 -6.49 1.58
C PHE A 294 2.04 -7.89 2.17
N LEU A 295 3.20 -8.26 2.71
CA LEU A 295 3.45 -9.61 3.24
C LEU A 295 2.50 -9.96 4.39
N GLY A 296 2.13 -8.96 5.18
CA GLY A 296 1.19 -9.12 6.30
C GLY A 296 -0.26 -9.42 5.88
N ILE A 297 -0.61 -9.19 4.61
CA ILE A 297 -1.96 -9.39 4.07
C ILE A 297 -2.16 -10.84 3.61
N ASP A 298 -1.12 -11.46 3.06
CA ASP A 298 -1.17 -12.83 2.55
C ASP A 298 -0.92 -13.85 3.67
N SER A 299 -2.00 -14.48 4.16
CA SER A 299 -1.92 -15.44 5.26
C SER A 299 -1.15 -16.72 4.94
N ASN A 300 -0.90 -17.02 3.64
CA ASN A 300 -0.09 -18.17 3.24
C ASN A 300 1.40 -17.93 3.51
N LEU A 301 1.81 -16.67 3.56
CA LEU A 301 3.19 -16.25 3.75
C LEU A 301 3.52 -16.07 5.25
N LYS A 302 3.35 -17.15 6.02
CA LYS A 302 3.72 -17.14 7.45
C LYS A 302 5.22 -16.90 7.63
N ARG A 303 5.57 -15.95 8.50
CA ARG A 303 6.96 -15.58 8.87
C ARG A 303 7.81 -15.18 7.66
N PRO A 304 7.48 -14.08 6.98
CA PRO A 304 8.29 -13.59 5.87
C PRO A 304 9.72 -13.25 6.33
N PRO A 305 10.75 -13.50 5.50
CA PRO A 305 12.14 -13.18 5.81
C PRO A 305 12.42 -11.66 5.66
N ILE A 306 11.85 -10.86 6.56
CA ILE A 306 12.08 -9.42 6.63
C ILE A 306 13.46 -9.17 7.27
N ASP A 307 14.30 -8.37 6.60
CA ASP A 307 15.56 -7.91 7.17
C ASP A 307 15.98 -6.58 6.55
N TYR A 308 15.80 -5.50 7.29
CA TYR A 308 16.18 -4.15 6.88
C TYR A 308 17.70 -3.93 6.78
N ARG A 309 18.53 -4.85 7.28
CA ARG A 309 20.00 -4.77 7.19
C ARG A 309 20.54 -5.19 5.83
N LYS A 310 19.77 -5.98 5.07
CA LYS A 310 20.22 -6.55 3.79
C LYS A 310 20.06 -5.56 2.63
N PRO A 311 20.89 -5.61 1.59
CA PRO A 311 20.70 -4.82 0.37
C PRO A 311 19.33 -5.05 -0.29
N ILE A 312 18.80 -4.04 -0.98
CA ILE A 312 17.47 -4.10 -1.63
C ILE A 312 17.36 -5.30 -2.58
N ALA A 313 18.39 -5.51 -3.41
CA ALA A 313 18.46 -6.62 -4.35
C ALA A 313 18.35 -7.99 -3.66
N GLU A 314 19.02 -8.15 -2.52
CA GLU A 314 18.97 -9.38 -1.73
C GLU A 314 17.57 -9.60 -1.15
N CYS A 315 16.96 -8.57 -0.56
CA CYS A 315 15.60 -8.64 -0.02
C CYS A 315 14.58 -9.07 -1.09
N TYR A 316 14.62 -8.47 -2.28
CA TYR A 316 13.69 -8.82 -3.36
C TYR A 316 13.89 -10.24 -3.88
N ALA A 317 15.14 -10.69 -4.06
CA ALA A 317 15.42 -12.05 -4.50
C ALA A 317 14.96 -13.08 -3.47
N VAL A 318 15.31 -12.89 -2.20
CA VAL A 318 14.87 -13.77 -1.09
C VAL A 318 13.36 -13.84 -1.02
N LEU A 319 12.66 -12.70 -1.10
CA LEU A 319 11.20 -12.68 -1.05
C LEU A 319 10.57 -13.35 -2.25
N THR A 320 11.08 -13.10 -3.46
CA THR A 320 10.55 -13.70 -4.69
C THR A 320 10.63 -15.22 -4.62
N ALA A 321 11.79 -15.75 -4.23
CA ALA A 321 11.95 -17.18 -4.05
C ALA A 321 11.12 -17.75 -2.89
N PHE A 322 11.04 -17.04 -1.77
CA PHE A 322 10.16 -17.41 -0.66
C PHE A 322 8.70 -17.52 -1.11
N ILE A 323 8.21 -16.56 -1.89
CA ILE A 323 6.86 -16.58 -2.48
C ILE A 323 6.71 -17.81 -3.37
N MET A 324 7.62 -18.03 -4.33
CA MET A 324 7.55 -19.17 -5.25
C MET A 324 7.48 -20.51 -4.51
N HIS A 325 8.32 -20.68 -3.49
CA HIS A 325 8.38 -21.89 -2.68
C HIS A 325 7.11 -22.07 -1.85
N LYS A 326 6.63 -21.02 -1.17
CA LYS A 326 5.45 -21.10 -0.30
C LYS A 326 4.15 -21.29 -1.06
N THR A 327 4.03 -20.71 -2.25
CA THR A 327 2.82 -20.84 -3.08
C THR A 327 2.88 -22.04 -4.03
N SER A 328 4.04 -22.69 -4.18
CA SER A 328 4.29 -23.68 -5.23
C SER A 328 3.80 -23.17 -6.59
N SER A 329 4.23 -21.95 -6.94
CA SER A 329 3.84 -21.25 -8.15
C SER A 329 4.96 -20.36 -8.68
N LEU A 330 5.03 -20.24 -10.00
CA LEU A 330 5.93 -19.33 -10.71
C LEU A 330 5.26 -17.99 -11.08
N ASP A 331 4.02 -17.75 -10.65
CA ASP A 331 3.23 -16.57 -11.04
C ASP A 331 3.92 -15.24 -10.71
N VAL A 332 4.79 -15.22 -9.69
CA VAL A 332 5.57 -14.01 -9.37
C VAL A 332 6.47 -13.57 -10.54
N LEU A 333 6.91 -14.50 -11.39
CA LEU A 333 7.75 -14.20 -12.56
C LEU A 333 6.97 -13.50 -13.67
N HIS A 334 5.64 -13.61 -13.70
CA HIS A 334 4.80 -12.84 -14.62
C HIS A 334 4.97 -11.33 -14.44
N TYR A 335 5.37 -10.90 -13.24
CA TYR A 335 5.57 -9.49 -12.92
C TYR A 335 6.96 -8.98 -13.29
N MET A 336 7.78 -9.78 -13.98
CA MET A 336 8.99 -9.31 -14.62
C MET A 336 8.64 -8.40 -15.79
N GLU A 337 9.18 -7.18 -15.77
CA GLU A 337 8.98 -6.26 -16.88
C GLU A 337 9.95 -6.53 -18.04
N PRO A 338 9.47 -6.43 -19.30
CA PRO A 338 10.32 -6.62 -20.46
C PRO A 338 11.46 -5.58 -20.51
N GLN A 339 12.70 -6.06 -20.65
CA GLN A 339 13.89 -5.22 -20.88
C GLN A 339 13.84 -4.64 -22.31
N GLN A 340 13.26 -3.44 -22.51
CA GLN A 340 13.27 -2.62 -23.75
C GLN A 340 13.90 -3.27 -25.02
N VAL A 341 13.10 -3.55 -26.07
CA VAL A 341 13.25 -3.12 -27.49
C VAL A 341 12.22 -3.88 -28.35
N HIS A 342 11.31 -3.16 -29.00
CA HIS A 342 10.68 -3.57 -30.25
C HIS A 342 10.42 -2.32 -31.12
N ASP A 343 10.88 -2.34 -32.37
CA ASP A 343 10.50 -1.47 -33.49
C ASP A 343 10.40 0.04 -33.25
N GLY A 344 11.33 0.64 -32.51
CA GLY A 344 11.45 2.10 -32.41
C GLY A 344 10.27 2.83 -31.74
N LYS A 345 9.19 2.12 -31.40
CA LYS A 345 8.04 2.66 -30.64
C LYS A 345 8.28 2.42 -29.15
N ARG A 346 8.68 3.49 -28.46
CA ARG A 346 8.83 3.52 -27.00
C ARG A 346 7.50 3.27 -26.30
N VAL A 347 7.22 2.04 -25.87
CA VAL A 347 6.27 1.79 -24.78
C VAL A 347 7.08 1.65 -23.49
N SER A 348 7.62 2.77 -23.01
CA SER A 348 8.34 2.84 -21.74
C SER A 348 7.35 3.20 -20.63
N PHE A 349 6.97 2.22 -19.81
CA PHE A 349 6.25 2.48 -18.54
C PHE A 349 7.19 2.90 -17.41
N ARG A 350 8.50 2.71 -17.62
CA ARG A 350 9.54 3.36 -16.83
C ARG A 350 9.52 4.85 -17.12
N THR A 351 9.56 5.67 -16.07
CA THR A 351 10.10 7.03 -16.22
C THR A 351 11.51 6.90 -16.83
N LYS A 352 11.89 7.83 -17.71
CA LYS A 352 13.17 7.83 -18.46
C LYS A 352 14.44 7.61 -17.60
N SER A 353 14.33 7.61 -16.27
CA SER A 353 15.42 7.51 -15.29
C SER A 353 15.56 6.19 -14.53
N SER A 354 14.64 5.22 -14.65
CA SER A 354 14.75 4.00 -13.82
C SER A 354 15.68 2.96 -14.47
N GLN A 355 16.93 2.92 -14.02
CA GLN A 355 17.80 1.76 -14.21
C GLN A 355 17.33 0.62 -13.30
N ARG A 356 17.58 -0.63 -13.71
CA ARG A 356 17.27 -1.80 -12.87
C ARG A 356 18.13 -1.77 -11.62
N THR A 357 17.58 -2.20 -10.48
CA THR A 357 18.30 -2.22 -9.20
C THR A 357 19.60 -3.03 -9.35
N ALA A 358 20.73 -2.41 -9.03
CA ALA A 358 22.05 -3.03 -9.13
C ALA A 358 22.14 -4.28 -8.26
N GLY A 359 22.72 -5.36 -8.80
CA GLY A 359 22.90 -6.65 -8.11
C GLY A 359 21.63 -7.50 -7.99
N LEU A 360 20.48 -7.07 -8.54
CA LEU A 360 19.26 -7.87 -8.55
C LEU A 360 19.42 -9.05 -9.54
N PRO A 361 19.12 -10.31 -9.21
CA PRO A 361 19.20 -11.44 -10.15
C PRO A 361 18.21 -11.29 -11.31
N SER A 362 18.55 -11.70 -12.54
CA SER A 362 17.74 -11.45 -13.75
C SER A 362 16.29 -11.94 -13.67
N TRP A 363 16.08 -13.09 -13.01
CA TRP A 363 14.78 -13.72 -12.78
C TRP A 363 13.92 -13.02 -11.72
N CYS A 364 14.48 -12.08 -10.96
CA CYS A 364 13.74 -11.40 -9.90
C CYS A 364 13.05 -10.15 -10.45
N PRO A 365 11.72 -9.99 -10.26
CA PRO A 365 11.03 -8.75 -10.55
C PRO A 365 11.62 -7.59 -9.75
N ASP A 366 11.77 -6.44 -10.41
CA ASP A 366 12.19 -5.20 -9.75
C ASP A 366 10.94 -4.47 -9.24
N TRP A 367 10.89 -4.20 -7.94
CA TRP A 367 9.80 -3.45 -7.31
C TRP A 367 10.22 -2.02 -6.96
N ASN A 368 11.49 -1.66 -7.17
CA ASN A 368 12.09 -0.37 -6.84
C ASN A 368 11.97 0.65 -7.98
N TYR A 369 10.76 0.79 -8.53
CA TYR A 369 10.38 1.92 -9.36
C TYR A 369 8.89 2.18 -9.19
N SER A 370 8.47 3.43 -9.40
CA SER A 370 7.06 3.81 -9.34
C SER A 370 6.57 4.13 -10.74
N THR A 371 5.35 3.68 -11.05
CA THR A 371 4.63 4.20 -12.21
C THR A 371 4.13 5.60 -11.89
N SER A 372 4.06 6.48 -12.90
CA SER A 372 3.70 7.88 -12.67
C SER A 372 2.21 8.11 -12.41
N ARG A 373 1.35 7.09 -12.62
CA ARG A 373 -0.11 7.23 -12.53
C ARG A 373 -0.77 6.03 -11.85
N ALA A 374 -1.67 6.32 -10.90
CA ALA A 374 -2.59 5.32 -10.34
C ALA A 374 -3.48 4.66 -11.41
N ARG A 375 -3.75 5.39 -12.50
CA ARG A 375 -4.42 4.89 -13.72
C ARG A 375 -3.71 3.68 -14.34
N ASP A 376 -2.39 3.60 -14.24
CA ASP A 376 -1.64 2.45 -14.78
C ASP A 376 -1.90 1.20 -13.93
N GLY A 377 -2.17 1.37 -12.63
CA GLY A 377 -2.59 0.30 -11.72
C GLY A 377 -4.00 -0.20 -12.01
N THR A 378 -4.96 0.69 -12.31
CA THR A 378 -6.33 0.31 -12.67
C THR A 378 -6.43 -0.33 -14.06
N LEU A 379 -5.65 0.13 -15.04
CA LEU A 379 -5.54 -0.50 -16.37
C LEU A 379 -4.97 -1.91 -16.25
N ARG A 380 -3.84 -2.08 -15.56
CA ARG A 380 -3.28 -3.41 -15.29
C ARG A 380 -4.26 -4.29 -14.51
N PHE A 381 -4.98 -3.77 -13.52
CA PHE A 381 -6.00 -4.54 -12.78
C PHE A 381 -7.15 -5.04 -13.66
N ARG A 382 -7.59 -4.26 -14.65
CA ARG A 382 -8.57 -4.70 -15.64
C ARG A 382 -7.99 -5.74 -16.60
N ASP A 383 -6.72 -5.63 -16.95
CA ASP A 383 -6.00 -6.62 -17.76
C ASP A 383 -5.75 -7.92 -16.97
N PHE A 384 -5.61 -7.89 -15.64
CA PHE A 384 -5.45 -9.09 -14.79
C PHE A 384 -6.73 -9.90 -14.57
N LYS A 385 -7.75 -9.74 -15.43
CA LYS A 385 -8.88 -10.68 -15.52
C LYS A 385 -8.50 -12.02 -16.17
N PHE A 386 -7.26 -12.19 -16.62
CA PHE A 386 -6.77 -13.48 -17.09
C PHE A 386 -6.55 -14.44 -15.92
N HIS A 387 -7.05 -15.67 -16.06
CA HIS A 387 -6.67 -16.77 -15.17
C HIS A 387 -5.18 -17.04 -15.38
N LEU A 388 -4.34 -16.69 -14.40
CA LEU A 388 -2.93 -17.05 -14.42
C LEU A 388 -2.83 -18.58 -14.40
N PHE A 389 -2.18 -19.15 -15.42
CA PHE A 389 -1.89 -20.57 -15.45
C PHE A 389 -0.68 -20.83 -14.55
N ASN A 390 -0.85 -21.67 -13.52
CA ASN A 390 0.28 -22.05 -12.68
C ASN A 390 1.23 -22.93 -13.50
N ALA A 391 2.27 -22.32 -14.06
CA ALA A 391 3.29 -22.98 -14.89
C ALA A 391 4.07 -24.08 -14.14
N SER A 392 4.03 -24.08 -12.80
CA SER A 392 4.61 -25.15 -12.00
C SER A 392 3.69 -26.36 -11.80
N SER A 393 2.39 -26.23 -12.13
CA SER A 393 1.37 -27.25 -11.87
C SER A 393 1.33 -27.73 -10.40
N GLY A 394 1.72 -26.86 -9.45
CA GLY A 394 1.79 -27.20 -8.03
C GLY A 394 3.07 -27.94 -7.60
N ILE A 395 4.01 -28.16 -8.52
CA ILE A 395 5.35 -28.68 -8.19
C ILE A 395 6.17 -27.55 -7.55
N PRO A 396 6.73 -27.73 -6.33
CA PRO A 396 7.50 -26.69 -5.67
C PRO A 396 8.70 -26.27 -6.53
N PRO A 397 8.76 -25.01 -7.00
CA PRO A 397 9.93 -24.52 -7.73
C PRO A 397 11.11 -24.35 -6.78
N TYR A 398 12.31 -24.65 -7.28
CA TYR A 398 13.58 -24.43 -6.62
C TYR A 398 14.40 -23.43 -7.44
N VAL A 399 14.92 -22.39 -6.80
CA VAL A 399 15.76 -21.40 -7.49
C VAL A 399 17.20 -21.74 -7.20
N PHE A 400 17.97 -22.00 -8.26
CA PHE A 400 19.41 -22.22 -8.18
C PHE A 400 20.11 -20.98 -8.69
N ILE A 401 20.98 -20.40 -7.85
CA ILE A 401 21.78 -19.24 -8.23
C ILE A 401 23.20 -19.74 -8.54
N PRO A 402 23.66 -19.66 -9.81
CA PRO A 402 25.01 -20.06 -10.18
C PRO A 402 26.07 -19.30 -9.38
N GLN A 403 27.23 -19.91 -9.15
CA GLN A 403 28.37 -19.20 -8.57
C GLN A 403 28.74 -18.00 -9.47
N GLY A 404 28.71 -16.79 -8.91
CA GLY A 404 29.09 -15.55 -9.59
C GLY A 404 27.93 -14.66 -10.05
N GLU A 405 26.68 -15.11 -9.98
CA GLU A 405 25.50 -14.26 -10.19
C GLU A 405 24.78 -13.98 -8.87
N GLY A 406 24.49 -12.71 -8.57
CA GLY A 406 23.85 -12.30 -7.30
C GLY A 406 24.83 -11.62 -6.32
N PRO A 407 24.38 -11.19 -5.13
CA PRO A 407 25.23 -10.49 -4.17
C PRO A 407 26.45 -11.37 -3.85
N SER A 408 27.64 -10.81 -4.03
CA SER A 408 28.95 -11.47 -4.15
C SER A 408 29.43 -12.27 -2.93
N ASP A 409 28.58 -12.46 -1.94
CA ASP A 409 28.92 -13.05 -0.65
C ASP A 409 28.33 -14.47 -0.55
N GLN A 410 29.21 -15.49 -0.53
CA GLN A 410 28.83 -16.90 -0.39
C GLN A 410 28.12 -17.18 0.95
N ASP A 411 28.26 -16.28 1.93
CA ASP A 411 27.58 -16.31 3.22
C ASP A 411 26.23 -15.55 3.24
N SER A 412 25.81 -14.99 2.09
CA SER A 412 24.55 -14.26 1.96
C SER A 412 23.35 -15.13 2.33
N SER A 413 22.32 -14.50 2.85
CA SER A 413 21.14 -15.23 3.31
C SER A 413 20.38 -15.91 2.18
N ILE A 414 20.59 -15.43 0.96
CA ILE A 414 20.23 -16.09 -0.29
C ILE A 414 20.81 -17.50 -0.32
N HIS A 415 22.14 -17.66 -0.26
CA HIS A 415 22.76 -18.98 -0.33
C HIS A 415 22.32 -19.88 0.83
N LYS A 416 22.13 -19.34 2.04
CA LYS A 416 21.62 -20.12 3.19
C LYS A 416 20.16 -20.57 3.04
N LEU A 417 19.30 -19.71 2.48
CA LEU A 417 17.90 -20.05 2.19
C LEU A 417 17.82 -21.15 1.13
N PHE A 418 18.64 -21.06 0.09
CA PHE A 418 18.64 -22.01 -1.03
C PHE A 418 19.34 -23.33 -0.69
N ASN A 419 20.50 -23.31 -0.04
CA ASN A 419 21.22 -24.51 0.38
C ASN A 419 20.51 -25.28 1.50
N GLY A 420 19.60 -24.63 2.25
CA GLY A 420 18.77 -25.26 3.27
C GLY A 420 17.53 -26.00 2.74
N MET A 421 17.15 -25.81 1.48
CA MET A 421 16.05 -26.54 0.85
C MET A 421 16.58 -27.90 0.35
N LYS A 422 16.09 -29.01 0.92
CA LYS A 422 16.50 -30.36 0.52
C LYS A 422 16.24 -30.59 -0.96
N GLU A 423 17.23 -31.12 -1.68
CA GLU A 423 17.08 -31.61 -3.05
C GLU A 423 16.08 -32.78 -3.08
N GLU A 424 15.07 -32.73 -3.95
CA GLU A 424 14.09 -33.80 -4.15
C GLU A 424 13.90 -34.01 -5.65
N GLU A 425 13.71 -35.26 -6.09
CA GLU A 425 13.81 -35.71 -7.49
C GLU A 425 12.78 -35.12 -8.49
N ASN A 426 11.81 -34.31 -8.03
CA ASN A 426 10.75 -33.72 -8.86
C ASN A 426 10.58 -32.21 -8.57
N ARG A 427 11.51 -31.37 -9.02
CA ARG A 427 11.43 -29.90 -8.87
C ARG A 427 11.84 -29.15 -10.14
N ILE A 428 11.22 -27.98 -10.35
CA ILE A 428 11.59 -27.06 -11.44
C ILE A 428 12.75 -26.21 -10.95
N VAL A 429 13.90 -26.30 -11.63
CA VAL A 429 15.07 -25.46 -11.34
C VAL A 429 14.98 -24.17 -12.14
N VAL A 430 14.88 -23.04 -11.46
CA VAL A 430 15.02 -21.71 -12.07
C VAL A 430 16.49 -21.32 -11.95
N ILE A 431 17.24 -21.43 -13.06
CA ILE A 431 18.64 -21.00 -13.18
C ILE A 431 18.65 -19.72 -14.02
N GLY A 432 19.31 -18.66 -13.52
CA GLY A 432 19.73 -17.46 -14.27
C GLY A 432 19.01 -17.24 -15.60
N LEU A 433 17.69 -16.99 -15.56
CA LEU A 433 16.91 -16.81 -16.79
C LEU A 433 17.37 -15.51 -17.44
N GLU A 434 18.07 -15.61 -18.56
CA GLU A 434 18.33 -14.46 -19.41
C GLU A 434 16.99 -13.96 -19.94
N MET A 435 16.71 -12.66 -19.80
CA MET A 435 15.40 -12.10 -20.14
C MET A 435 15.01 -12.30 -21.61
N ASP A 436 16.01 -12.47 -22.48
CA ASP A 436 15.82 -12.74 -23.90
C ASP A 436 15.27 -14.16 -24.16
N VAL A 437 15.51 -15.11 -23.26
CA VAL A 437 15.01 -16.50 -23.36
C VAL A 437 13.52 -16.61 -22.99
N ILE A 438 13.02 -15.80 -22.05
CA ILE A 438 11.59 -15.80 -21.69
C ILE A 438 10.74 -15.20 -22.82
N ARG A 439 11.29 -14.22 -23.55
CA ARG A 439 10.66 -13.65 -24.74
C ARG A 439 10.48 -14.69 -25.84
N SER A 440 11.53 -15.48 -26.13
CA SER A 440 11.44 -16.52 -27.14
C SER A 440 10.42 -17.61 -26.77
N VAL A 441 10.22 -17.89 -25.47
CA VAL A 441 9.19 -18.83 -25.01
C VAL A 441 7.78 -18.29 -25.24
N GLY A 442 7.53 -17.01 -24.92
CA GLY A 442 6.24 -16.35 -25.20
C GLY A 442 5.94 -16.27 -26.71
N ASP A 443 6.96 -15.96 -27.52
CA ASP A 443 6.85 -15.89 -28.97
C ASP A 443 6.66 -17.28 -29.62
N TYR A 444 7.27 -18.33 -29.04
CA TYR A 444 7.15 -19.72 -29.50
C TYR A 444 5.77 -20.30 -29.20
N TYR A 445 5.23 -20.11 -28.00
CA TYR A 445 3.88 -20.58 -27.63
C TYR A 445 2.75 -19.75 -28.26
N GLY A 446 3.02 -18.51 -28.67
CA GLY A 446 2.08 -17.69 -29.45
C GLY A 446 1.78 -18.24 -30.86
N GLN A 447 2.63 -19.13 -31.38
CA GLN A 447 2.45 -19.76 -32.70
C GLN A 447 1.72 -21.11 -32.66
N ASP A 448 1.53 -21.71 -31.48
CA ASP A 448 0.83 -22.98 -31.34
C ASP A 448 -0.71 -22.79 -31.36
N PRO A 449 -1.43 -23.41 -32.32
CA PRO A 449 -2.88 -23.30 -32.44
C PRO A 449 -3.65 -23.75 -31.18
N ALA A 450 -3.08 -24.62 -30.34
CA ALA A 450 -3.72 -25.11 -29.13
C ALA A 450 -3.83 -24.04 -28.03
N TRP A 451 -2.98 -23.01 -28.06
CA TRP A 451 -2.93 -21.93 -27.06
C TRP A 451 -3.69 -20.66 -27.48
N ARG A 452 -4.21 -20.60 -28.71
CA ARG A 452 -5.01 -19.49 -29.24
C ARG A 452 -6.28 -19.14 -28.46
N PRO A 453 -7.01 -20.07 -27.78
CA PRO A 453 -8.20 -19.69 -27.00
C PRO A 453 -7.87 -18.85 -25.75
N ALA A 454 -6.64 -18.93 -25.22
CA ALA A 454 -6.24 -18.21 -24.01
C ALA A 454 -5.76 -16.76 -24.27
N PHE A 455 -5.43 -16.41 -25.52
CA PHE A 455 -4.95 -15.07 -25.92
C PHE A 455 -5.82 -14.43 -27.03
N GLY A 456 -7.05 -14.92 -27.22
CA GLY A 456 -7.94 -14.49 -28.29
C GLY A 456 -8.60 -13.13 -28.07
N ARG A 457 -7.96 -12.07 -28.61
CA ARG A 457 -8.51 -10.81 -29.21
C ARG A 457 -7.58 -9.60 -29.04
N ALA A 458 -6.27 -9.79 -29.20
CA ALA A 458 -5.31 -8.68 -29.31
C ALA A 458 -4.42 -8.80 -30.55
N GLY A 459 -4.93 -9.45 -31.60
CA GLY A 459 -4.20 -9.65 -32.85
C GLY A 459 -4.99 -9.11 -34.02
N GLU A 460 -5.18 -7.80 -34.08
CA GLU A 460 -5.41 -7.05 -35.32
C GLU A 460 -5.14 -5.58 -34.99
N ASN A 461 -3.98 -5.10 -35.47
CA ASN A 461 -3.35 -3.79 -35.26
C ASN A 461 -2.52 -3.62 -33.98
N TRP A 462 -1.33 -4.23 -33.97
CA TRP A 462 -0.13 -3.64 -33.37
C TRP A 462 1.07 -3.80 -34.30
#